data_AF-A0A7Y2ZNA8-F1
#
_entry.id   AF-A0A7Y2ZNA8-F1
#
_cell.length_a   1.000
_cell.length_b   1.000
_cell.length_c   1.000
_cell.angle_alpha   90.00
_cell.angle_beta   90.00
_cell.angle_gamma   90.00
#
_symmetry.space_group_name_H-M   'P 1'
#
loop_
_entity.id
_entity.type
_entity.pdbx_description
1 polymer ?
#
loop_
_entity_poly.entity_id
_entity_poly.type
_entity_poly.pdbx_seq_one_letter_code
_entity_poly.pdbx_strand_id
1 'polypeptide(L)'
;GVHEVDADIQHRGKGSVTKVITMIIIMNLVFSFDSILSAMALTNVFWVMATAIIIGGLLMIWLADRVANFLQKNRMYEVLGLFILFIVGIMLLTEGGHLAHLKLFDNEITPMSKTTFYFVIAILVVTDLVQSKYQKKLIAEQEHHSSEKEDA
;
A
#
# COMPACT_ATOMS: atom_id res chain seq x y z
N GLY A 1 10.43 -6.80 -39.09
CA GLY A 1 10.80 -6.74 -37.67
C GLY A 1 9.56 -6.51 -36.84
N VAL A 2 8.74 -7.56 -36.71
CA VAL A 2 7.51 -7.56 -35.91
C VAL A 2 7.52 -8.90 -35.17
N HIS A 3 8.48 -9.04 -34.26
CA HIS A 3 8.57 -10.14 -33.30
C HIS A 3 8.93 -9.46 -31.98
N GLU A 4 8.34 -9.96 -30.88
CA GLU A 4 8.71 -9.66 -29.48
C GLU A 4 7.81 -8.66 -28.72
N VAL A 5 6.47 -8.80 -28.81
CA VAL A 5 5.56 -8.20 -27.79
C VAL A 5 4.52 -9.19 -27.24
N ASP A 6 4.51 -10.46 -27.65
CA ASP A 6 3.54 -11.46 -27.19
C ASP A 6 4.22 -12.74 -26.70
N ALA A 7 4.86 -12.68 -25.53
CA ALA A 7 5.34 -13.89 -24.84
C ALA A 7 5.63 -13.70 -23.34
N ASP A 8 4.76 -13.05 -22.56
CA ASP A 8 4.92 -13.12 -21.08
C ASP A 8 3.62 -13.14 -20.26
N ILE A 9 2.50 -13.58 -20.85
CA ILE A 9 1.22 -13.76 -20.12
C ILE A 9 0.74 -15.22 -20.20
N GLN A 10 1.63 -16.24 -20.23
CA GLN A 10 1.16 -17.64 -20.35
C GLN A 10 1.92 -18.74 -19.58
N HIS A 11 2.69 -18.41 -18.55
CA HIS A 11 3.16 -19.43 -17.59
C HIS A 11 2.87 -19.05 -16.13
N ARG A 12 1.64 -19.31 -15.68
CA ARG A 12 1.36 -19.66 -14.26
C ARG A 12 1.92 -21.06 -13.94
N GLY A 13 3.21 -21.27 -14.21
CA GLY A 13 3.95 -22.42 -13.72
C GLY A 13 4.11 -22.28 -12.20
N LYS A 14 4.00 -23.40 -11.48
CA LYS A 14 4.30 -23.47 -10.04
C LYS A 14 5.61 -22.72 -9.79
N GLY A 15 5.53 -21.53 -9.21
CA GLY A 15 6.72 -20.74 -8.91
C GLY A 15 7.69 -21.63 -8.15
N SER A 16 8.94 -21.70 -8.60
CA SER A 16 9.97 -22.48 -7.89
C SER A 16 9.90 -22.13 -6.41
N VAL A 17 9.81 -23.14 -5.53
CA VAL A 17 9.71 -22.94 -4.07
C VAL A 17 10.82 -22.01 -3.58
N THR A 18 12.00 -22.09 -4.20
CA THR A 18 13.13 -21.17 -4.01
C THR A 18 12.75 -19.72 -4.27
N LYS A 19 12.06 -19.40 -5.38
CA LYS A 19 11.60 -18.03 -5.69
C LYS A 19 10.68 -17.49 -4.62
N VAL A 20 9.73 -18.31 -4.13
CA VAL A 20 8.79 -17.90 -3.07
C VAL A 20 9.53 -17.64 -1.76
N ILE A 21 10.44 -18.54 -1.35
CA ILE A 21 11.26 -18.37 -0.15
C ILE A 21 12.13 -17.12 -0.24
N THR A 22 12.81 -16.91 -1.38
CA THR A 22 13.62 -15.70 -1.60
C THR A 22 12.77 -14.44 -1.49
N MET A 23 11.56 -14.43 -2.06
CA MET A 23 10.63 -13.29 -1.94
C MET A 23 10.24 -13.03 -0.47
N ILE A 24 9.94 -14.08 0.30
CA ILE A 24 9.61 -13.96 1.73
C ILE A 24 10.77 -13.36 2.52
N ILE A 25 12.00 -13.81 2.27
CA ILE A 25 13.19 -13.27 2.93
C ILE A 25 13.37 -11.79 2.59
N ILE A 26 13.26 -11.43 1.30
CA ILE A 26 13.38 -10.03 0.86
C ILE A 26 12.32 -9.16 1.53
N MET A 27 11.05 -9.60 1.54
CA MET A 27 9.96 -8.83 2.15
C MET A 27 10.15 -8.66 3.67
N ASN A 28 10.59 -9.71 4.38
CA ASN A 28 10.89 -9.61 5.81
C ASN A 28 12.07 -8.66 6.10
N LEU A 29 13.08 -8.62 5.23
CA LEU A 29 14.22 -7.72 5.38
C LEU A 29 13.80 -6.27 5.20
N VAL A 30 13.01 -5.96 4.16
CA VAL A 30 12.48 -4.61 3.93
C VAL A 30 11.60 -4.16 5.11
N PHE A 31 10.73 -5.04 5.60
CA PHE A 31 9.84 -4.72 6.73
C PHE A 31 10.61 -4.48 8.05
N SER A 32 11.68 -5.26 8.28
CA SER A 32 12.56 -5.09 9.44
C SER A 32 13.32 -3.75 9.39
N PHE A 33 13.80 -3.35 8.21
CA PHE A 33 14.51 -2.08 8.02
C PHE A 33 13.62 -0.87 8.30
N ASP A 34 12.39 -0.85 7.78
CA ASP A 34 11.44 0.25 7.99
C ASP A 34 11.08 0.41 9.48
N SER A 35 10.84 -0.71 10.17
CA SER A 35 10.56 -0.73 11.60
C SER A 35 11.74 -0.22 12.44
N ILE A 36 12.98 -0.53 12.05
CA ILE A 36 14.21 -0.08 12.73
C ILE A 36 14.45 1.42 12.49
N LEU A 37 14.37 1.88 11.23
CA LEU A 37 14.60 3.30 10.89
C LEU A 37 13.57 4.20 11.58
N SER A 38 12.30 3.78 11.61
CA SER A 38 11.24 4.46 12.36
C SER A 38 11.54 4.53 13.85
N ALA A 39 12.01 3.44 14.47
CA ALA A 39 12.34 3.42 15.89
C ALA A 39 13.57 4.28 16.23
N MET A 40 14.60 4.27 15.37
CA MET A 40 15.79 5.11 15.50
C MET A 40 15.49 6.61 15.37
N ALA A 41 14.53 6.98 14.52
CA ALA A 41 14.09 8.37 14.38
C ALA A 41 13.37 8.89 15.65
N LEU A 42 12.78 8.01 16.45
CA LEU A 42 12.01 8.37 17.65
C LEU A 42 12.86 8.45 18.93
N THR A 43 13.91 7.65 19.06
CA THR A 43 14.74 7.62 20.27
C THR A 43 16.13 7.08 20.03
N ASN A 44 17.10 7.65 20.75
CA ASN A 44 18.49 7.15 20.77
C ASN A 44 18.72 6.10 21.86
N VAL A 45 17.70 5.75 22.66
CA VAL A 45 17.82 4.78 23.76
C VAL A 45 17.60 3.37 23.21
N PHE A 46 18.68 2.58 23.15
CA PHE A 46 18.68 1.21 22.62
C PHE A 46 17.58 0.32 23.23
N TRP A 47 17.39 0.38 24.56
CA TRP A 47 16.38 -0.41 25.25
C TRP A 47 14.95 -0.09 24.77
N VAL A 48 14.62 1.19 24.59
CA VAL A 48 13.29 1.61 24.11
C VAL A 48 13.09 1.14 22.68
N MET A 49 14.10 1.33 21.82
CA MET A 49 14.07 0.89 20.43
C MET A 49 13.88 -0.62 20.29
N ALA A 50 14.65 -1.43 21.03
CA ALA A 50 14.55 -2.88 21.01
C ALA A 50 13.19 -3.37 21.48
N THR A 51 12.65 -2.81 22.57
CA THR A 51 11.31 -3.17 23.05
C THR A 51 10.22 -2.78 22.05
N ALA A 52 10.32 -1.61 21.41
CA ALA A 52 9.36 -1.15 20.41
C ALA A 52 9.32 -2.07 19.18
N ILE A 53 10.47 -2.51 18.68
CA ILE A 53 10.56 -3.42 17.52
C ILE A 53 9.94 -4.79 17.87
N ILE A 54 10.26 -5.36 19.04
CA ILE A 54 9.72 -6.67 19.45
C ILE A 54 8.19 -6.59 19.62
N ILE A 55 7.70 -5.58 20.34
CA ILE A 55 6.26 -5.40 20.57
C ILE A 55 5.55 -5.10 19.24
N GLY A 56 6.13 -4.25 18.40
CA GLY A 56 5.59 -3.92 17.07
C GLY A 56 5.51 -5.13 16.15
N GLY A 57 6.55 -5.95 16.11
CA GLY A 57 6.55 -7.21 15.34
C GLY A 57 5.49 -8.20 15.83
N LEU A 58 5.35 -8.38 17.15
CA LEU A 58 4.30 -9.23 17.73
C LEU A 58 2.90 -8.70 17.43
N LEU A 59 2.68 -7.38 17.56
CA LEU A 59 1.43 -6.75 17.19
C LEU A 59 1.14 -6.93 15.70
N MET A 60 2.13 -6.80 14.83
CA MET A 60 1.93 -6.99 13.39
C MET A 60 1.42 -8.39 13.08
N ILE A 61 2.05 -9.43 13.64
CA ILE A 61 1.62 -10.82 13.45
C ILE A 61 0.19 -11.00 13.95
N TRP A 62 -0.13 -10.46 15.13
CA TRP A 62 -1.46 -10.57 15.73
C TRP A 62 -2.54 -9.83 14.94
N LEU A 63 -2.22 -8.68 14.34
CA LEU A 63 -3.14 -7.87 13.54
C LEU A 63 -3.25 -8.33 12.08
N ALA A 64 -2.24 -8.99 11.53
CA ALA A 64 -2.17 -9.34 10.10
C ALA A 64 -3.43 -10.08 9.63
N ASP A 65 -3.83 -11.15 10.33
CA ASP A 65 -5.02 -11.93 9.97
C ASP A 65 -6.31 -11.10 10.06
N ARG A 66 -6.42 -10.26 11.10
CA ARG A 66 -7.61 -9.41 11.29
C ARG A 66 -7.72 -8.35 10.21
N VAL A 67 -6.60 -7.69 9.89
CA VAL A 67 -6.54 -6.67 8.85
C VAL A 67 -6.80 -7.30 7.48
N ALA A 68 -6.18 -8.45 7.17
CA ALA A 68 -6.41 -9.17 5.92
C ALA A 68 -7.88 -9.54 5.73
N ASN A 69 -8.52 -10.11 6.75
CA ASN A 69 -9.94 -10.44 6.70
C ASN A 69 -10.85 -9.20 6.55
N PHE A 70 -10.49 -8.08 7.19
CA PHE A 70 -11.22 -6.82 7.06
C PHE A 70 -11.14 -6.25 5.63
N LEU A 71 -9.94 -6.25 5.03
CA LEU A 71 -9.73 -5.78 3.67
C LEU A 71 -10.44 -6.69 2.65
N GLN A 72 -10.34 -8.01 2.80
CA GLN A 72 -11.02 -8.97 1.93
C GLN A 72 -12.55 -8.83 1.96
N LYS A 73 -13.13 -8.53 3.12
CA LYS A 73 -14.58 -8.34 3.25
C LYS A 73 -15.06 -7.08 2.52
N ASN A 74 -14.20 -6.07 2.41
CA ASN A 74 -14.55 -4.75 1.88
C ASN A 74 -13.55 -4.30 0.81
N ARG A 75 -13.80 -4.71 -0.44
CA ARG A 75 -12.92 -4.45 -1.61
C ARG A 75 -12.50 -2.98 -1.79
N MET A 76 -13.31 -2.02 -1.36
CA MET A 76 -12.95 -0.60 -1.42
C MET A 76 -11.76 -0.25 -0.51
N TYR A 77 -11.70 -0.81 0.70
CA TYR A 77 -10.59 -0.54 1.63
C TYR A 77 -9.30 -1.27 1.22
N GLU A 78 -9.41 -2.42 0.54
CA GLU A 78 -8.25 -3.11 -0.06
C GLU A 78 -7.55 -2.21 -1.08
N VAL A 79 -8.32 -1.61 -2.01
CA VAL A 79 -7.80 -0.69 -3.03
C VAL A 79 -7.21 0.58 -2.41
N LEU A 80 -7.90 1.18 -1.42
CA LEU A 80 -7.37 2.33 -0.67
C LEU A 80 -6.01 2.02 -0.04
N GLY A 81 -5.87 0.84 0.59
CA GLY A 81 -4.61 0.38 1.18
C GLY A 81 -3.48 0.29 0.15
N LEU A 82 -3.75 -0.26 -1.04
CA LEU A 82 -2.77 -0.35 -2.13
C LEU A 82 -2.30 1.03 -2.59
N PHE A 83 -3.20 2.01 -2.71
CA PHE A 83 -2.82 3.39 -3.07
C PHE A 83 -1.99 4.08 -2.00
N ILE A 84 -2.35 3.91 -0.72
CA ILE A 84 -1.55 4.45 0.40
C ILE A 84 -0.15 3.85 0.37
N LEU A 85 -0.03 2.53 0.23
CA LEU A 85 1.26 1.83 0.14
C LEU A 85 2.08 2.30 -1.07
N PHE A 86 1.43 2.55 -2.21
CA PHE A 86 2.10 3.07 -3.41
C PHE A 86 2.66 4.48 -3.20
N ILE A 87 1.90 5.38 -2.59
CA ILE A 87 2.37 6.75 -2.30
C ILE A 87 3.50 6.75 -1.27
N VAL A 88 3.39 5.92 -0.22
CA VAL A 88 4.50 5.68 0.73
C VAL A 88 5.73 5.17 -0.02
N GLY A 89 5.57 4.23 -0.94
CA GLY A 89 6.66 3.71 -1.76
C GLY A 89 7.36 4.81 -2.57
N ILE A 90 6.61 5.67 -3.25
CA ILE A 90 7.16 6.82 -4.00
C ILE A 90 7.87 7.80 -3.06
N MET A 91 7.26 8.12 -1.91
CA MET A 91 7.86 8.99 -0.90
C MET A 91 9.24 8.47 -0.47
N LEU A 92 9.32 7.20 -0.08
CA LEU A 92 10.56 6.57 0.38
C LEU A 92 11.62 6.48 -0.74
N LEU A 93 11.21 6.18 -1.97
CA LEU A 93 12.14 6.19 -3.11
C LEU A 93 12.71 7.58 -3.37
N THR A 94 11.88 8.62 -3.24
CA THR A 94 12.30 10.01 -3.45
C THR A 94 13.21 10.49 -2.33
N GLU A 95 12.86 10.21 -1.06
CA GLU A 95 13.71 10.53 0.10
C GLU A 95 15.04 9.77 0.05
N GLY A 96 15.01 8.46 -0.24
CA GLY A 96 16.21 7.64 -0.38
C GLY A 96 17.09 8.08 -1.55
N GLY A 97 16.49 8.44 -2.69
CA GLY A 97 17.22 8.96 -3.85
C GLY A 97 17.84 10.34 -3.61
N HIS A 98 17.16 11.19 -2.85
CA HIS A 98 17.69 12.47 -2.38
C HIS A 98 18.90 12.28 -1.45
N LEU A 99 18.79 11.40 -0.45
CA LEU A 99 19.89 11.03 0.45
C LEU A 99 21.10 10.45 -0.29
N ALA A 100 20.87 9.71 -1.37
CA ALA A 100 21.91 9.15 -2.22
C ALA A 100 22.42 10.13 -3.30
N HIS A 101 22.00 11.41 -3.28
CA HIS A 101 22.35 12.43 -4.27
C HIS A 101 22.18 11.97 -5.73
N LEU A 102 21.16 11.14 -5.99
CA LEU A 102 20.90 10.62 -7.32
C LEU A 102 20.37 11.75 -8.20
N LYS A 103 20.98 11.92 -9.37
CA LYS A 103 20.51 12.83 -10.41
C LYS A 103 19.68 12.04 -11.40
N LEU A 104 18.38 12.31 -11.44
CA LEU A 104 17.51 11.77 -12.49
C LEU A 104 17.45 12.80 -13.62
N PHE A 105 17.94 12.43 -14.80
CA PHE A 105 17.86 13.29 -16.00
C PHE A 105 18.42 14.72 -15.79
N ASP A 106 19.59 14.81 -15.16
CA ASP A 106 20.33 16.06 -14.89
C ASP A 106 19.67 17.03 -13.88
N ASN A 107 18.60 16.60 -13.19
CA ASN A 107 17.98 17.33 -12.09
C ASN A 107 18.15 16.57 -10.76
N GLU A 108 18.38 17.30 -9.66
CA GLU A 108 18.43 16.70 -8.33
C GLU A 108 17.04 16.22 -7.91
N ILE A 109 16.97 14.99 -7.38
CA ILE A 109 15.74 14.47 -6.79
C ILE A 109 15.46 15.28 -5.54
N THR A 110 14.46 16.16 -5.60
CA THR A 110 13.99 16.92 -4.44
C THR A 110 12.96 16.07 -3.69
N PRO A 111 13.09 15.92 -2.37
CA PRO A 111 12.17 15.12 -1.58
C PRO A 111 10.80 15.79 -1.57
N MET A 112 9.74 14.96 -1.66
CA MET A 112 8.38 15.46 -1.51
C MET A 112 8.19 16.02 -0.09
N SER A 113 7.54 17.18 0.03
CA SER A 113 7.19 17.74 1.34
C SER A 113 6.22 16.81 2.08
N LYS A 114 6.47 16.58 3.38
CA LYS A 114 5.58 15.82 4.28
C LYS A 114 4.13 16.34 4.25
N THR A 115 3.96 17.65 4.08
CA THR A 115 2.64 18.28 3.95
C THR A 115 1.92 17.80 2.69
N THR A 116 2.62 17.75 1.55
CA THR A 116 2.05 17.24 0.30
C THR A 116 1.66 15.78 0.43
N PHE A 117 2.51 14.97 1.08
CA PHE A 117 2.22 13.56 1.34
C PHE A 117 0.93 13.38 2.16
N TYR A 118 0.80 14.04 3.30
CA TYR A 118 -0.42 13.95 4.12
C TYR A 118 -1.66 14.51 3.42
N PHE A 119 -1.49 15.58 2.65
CA PHE A 119 -2.57 16.17 1.86
C PHE A 119 -3.10 15.21 0.81
N VAL A 120 -2.23 14.50 0.10
CA VAL A 120 -2.63 13.49 -0.90
C VAL A 120 -3.38 12.32 -0.23
N ILE A 121 -2.88 11.79 0.89
CA ILE A 121 -3.56 10.72 1.62
C ILE A 121 -4.94 11.18 2.10
N ALA A 122 -5.04 12.40 2.64
CA ALA A 122 -6.32 12.95 3.09
C ALA A 122 -7.32 13.06 1.93
N ILE A 123 -6.89 13.58 0.77
CA ILE A 123 -7.73 13.65 -0.42
C ILE A 123 -8.18 12.26 -0.85
N LEU A 124 -7.28 11.26 -0.93
CA LEU A 124 -7.64 9.90 -1.33
C LEU A 124 -8.71 9.28 -0.43
N VAL A 125 -8.54 9.43 0.88
CA VAL A 125 -9.54 8.92 1.84
C VAL A 125 -10.87 9.63 1.65
N VAL A 126 -10.87 10.96 1.48
CA VAL A 126 -12.10 11.73 1.27
C VAL A 126 -12.78 11.34 -0.04
N THR A 127 -12.04 11.24 -1.15
CA THR A 127 -12.59 10.86 -2.45
C THR A 127 -13.20 9.47 -2.40
N ASP A 128 -12.53 8.52 -1.75
CA ASP A 128 -13.03 7.15 -1.62
C ASP A 128 -14.29 7.10 -0.74
N LEU A 129 -14.34 7.85 0.36
CA LEU A 129 -15.54 7.97 1.20
C LEU A 129 -16.72 8.61 0.45
N VAL A 130 -16.46 9.66 -0.35
CA VAL A 130 -17.48 10.33 -1.16
C VAL A 130 -17.99 9.39 -2.24
N GLN A 131 -17.10 8.72 -2.98
CA GLN A 131 -17.46 7.74 -4.01
C GLN A 131 -18.25 6.58 -3.43
N SER A 132 -17.86 6.08 -2.23
CA SER A 132 -18.59 5.04 -1.51
C SER A 132 -20.04 5.42 -1.23
N LYS A 133 -20.26 6.65 -0.75
CA LYS A 133 -21.60 7.17 -0.47
C LYS A 133 -22.41 7.37 -1.74
N TYR A 134 -21.77 7.89 -2.79
CA TYR A 134 -22.44 8.15 -4.07
C TYR A 134 -22.86 6.84 -4.76
N GLN A 135 -21.99 5.83 -4.78
CA GLN A 135 -22.32 4.50 -5.31
C GLN A 135 -23.48 3.86 -4.55
N LYS A 136 -23.48 3.92 -3.21
CA LYS A 136 -24.60 3.39 -2.41
C LYS A 136 -25.93 4.09 -2.72
N LYS A 137 -25.90 5.40 -2.92
CA LYS A 137 -27.09 6.18 -3.26
C LYS A 137 -27.66 5.79 -4.63
N LEU A 138 -26.80 5.64 -5.64
CA LEU A 138 -27.20 5.26 -6.99
C LEU A 138 -27.82 3.86 -7.06
N ILE A 139 -27.27 2.89 -6.32
CA ILE A 139 -27.80 1.51 -6.28
C ILE A 139 -29.19 1.48 -5.65
N ALA A 140 -29.38 2.19 -4.53
CA ALA A 140 -30.67 2.27 -3.85
C ALA A 140 -31.78 2.91 -4.72
N GLU A 141 -31.41 3.90 -5.55
CA GLU A 141 -32.35 4.59 -6.44
C GLU A 141 -32.75 3.72 -7.65
N GLN A 142 -31.87 2.83 -8.10
CA GLN A 142 -32.19 1.85 -9.14
C GLN A 142 -33.14 0.75 -8.66
N GLU A 143 -33.00 0.27 -7.42
CA GLU A 143 -33.88 -0.76 -6.84
C GLU A 143 -35.33 -0.26 -6.70
N HIS A 144 -35.52 0.99 -6.28
CA HIS A 144 -36.85 1.62 -6.19
C HIS A 144 -37.53 1.77 -7.56
N HIS A 145 -36.77 2.10 -8.61
CA HIS A 145 -37.33 2.23 -9.96
C HIS A 145 -37.66 0.88 -10.63
N SER A 146 -37.04 -0.23 -10.21
CA SER A 146 -37.41 -1.57 -10.68
C SER A 146 -38.70 -2.09 -10.04
N SER A 147 -38.93 -1.85 -8.74
CA SER A 147 -40.14 -2.32 -8.06
C SER A 147 -41.41 -1.60 -8.53
N GLU A 148 -41.32 -0.29 -8.83
CA GLU A 148 -42.47 0.47 -9.36
C GLU A 148 -42.93 0.02 -10.76
N LYS A 149 -42.06 -0.64 -11.53
CA LYS A 149 -42.39 -1.17 -12.87
C LYS A 149 -42.97 -2.58 -12.86
N GLU A 150 -42.80 -3.33 -11.77
CA GLU A 150 -43.28 -4.71 -11.64
C GLU A 150 -44.71 -4.75 -11.06
N ASP A 151 -45.10 -3.71 -10.33
CA ASP A 151 -46.45 -3.51 -9.76
C ASP A 151 -47.42 -2.76 -10.70
N ALA A 152 -46.97 -2.31 -11.88
CA ALA A 152 -47.74 -1.54 -12.87
C ALA A 152 -48.05 -2.35 -14.14
#